data_AF-A0A0B7NPW3-F1
#
_entry.id   AF-A0A0B7NPW3-F1
#
_cell.length_a   1.000
_cell.length_b   1.000
_cell.length_c   1.000
_cell.angle_alpha   90.00
_cell.angle_beta   90.00
_cell.angle_gamma   90.00
#
_symmetry.space_group_name_H-M   'P 1'
#
loop_
_entity.id
_entity.type
_entity.pdbx_description
1 polymer ?
#
loop_
_entity_poly.entity_id
_entity_poly.type
_entity_poly.pdbx_seq_one_letter_code
_entity_poly.pdbx_strand_id
1 'polypeptide(L)'
;MLSQPINFTKWIKENADKLQPPVNNYLLFKGQDTIIMIVGGPNERTDYHINETEVKGNLTIKVVDDGVFKDIDVEEGGMFLLPANTPHNPVRYENTIGIVVERVRLPHHTGKN
;
A
#
# COMPACT_ATOMS: atom_id res chain seq x y z
N MET A 1 3.99 4.13 -24.95
CA MET A 1 2.61 4.53 -25.34
C MET A 1 1.92 5.10 -24.12
N LEU A 2 1.19 6.21 -24.28
CA LEU A 2 0.46 6.83 -23.17
C LEU A 2 -0.82 6.03 -22.90
N SER A 3 -1.08 5.69 -21.64
CA SER A 3 -2.33 5.05 -21.21
C SER A 3 -3.46 6.07 -21.07
N GLN A 4 -4.70 5.62 -21.30
CA GLN A 4 -5.88 6.43 -21.01
C GLN A 4 -6.07 6.59 -19.50
N PRO A 5 -6.59 7.73 -19.02
CA PRO A 5 -6.95 7.88 -17.62
C PRO A 5 -8.08 6.93 -17.25
N ILE A 6 -8.14 6.54 -15.98
CA ILE A 6 -9.25 5.77 -15.43
C ILE A 6 -10.16 6.67 -14.60
N ASN A 7 -11.45 6.32 -14.56
CA ASN A 7 -12.33 6.84 -13.52
C ASN A 7 -12.18 5.95 -12.29
N PHE A 8 -11.46 6.45 -11.28
CA PHE A 8 -11.10 5.68 -10.09
C PHE A 8 -12.33 5.12 -9.33
N THR A 9 -13.34 5.97 -9.10
CA THR A 9 -14.57 5.57 -8.41
C THR A 9 -15.35 4.50 -9.17
N LYS A 10 -15.44 4.63 -10.50
CA LYS A 10 -16.07 3.62 -11.36
C LYS A 10 -15.30 2.30 -11.31
N TRP A 11 -13.97 2.37 -11.43
CA TRP A 11 -13.12 1.20 -11.38
C TRP A 11 -13.28 0.42 -10.06
N ILE A 12 -13.30 1.10 -8.92
CA ILE A 12 -13.52 0.44 -7.61
C ILE A 12 -14.87 -0.28 -7.59
N LYS A 13 -15.94 0.38 -8.05
CA LYS A 13 -17.29 -0.23 -8.09
C LYS A 13 -17.33 -1.50 -8.94
N GLU A 14 -16.61 -1.51 -10.06
CA GLU A 14 -16.57 -2.63 -11.01
C GLU A 14 -15.60 -3.74 -10.60
N ASN A 15 -14.69 -3.50 -9.65
CA ASN A 15 -13.60 -4.41 -9.29
C ASN A 15 -13.49 -4.62 -7.77
N ALA A 16 -14.55 -4.36 -7.01
CA ALA A 16 -14.54 -4.46 -5.55
C ALA A 16 -14.21 -5.88 -5.06
N ASP A 17 -14.57 -6.90 -5.83
CA ASP A 17 -14.25 -8.31 -5.62
C ASP A 17 -12.74 -8.60 -5.60
N LYS A 18 -11.94 -7.80 -6.33
CA LYS A 18 -10.47 -7.94 -6.37
C LYS A 18 -9.76 -7.35 -5.16
N LEU A 19 -10.50 -6.69 -4.27
CA LEU A 19 -9.97 -5.96 -3.12
C LEU A 19 -10.37 -6.62 -1.79
N GLN A 20 -10.71 -7.90 -1.84
CA GLN A 20 -11.15 -8.73 -0.71
C GLN A 20 -10.20 -9.92 -0.49
N PRO A 21 -10.18 -10.55 0.69
CA PRO A 21 -9.43 -11.78 0.92
C PRO A 21 -9.72 -12.89 -0.11
N PRO A 22 -8.75 -13.77 -0.41
CA PRO A 22 -7.42 -13.88 0.19
C PRO A 22 -6.34 -12.98 -0.44
N VAL A 23 -6.66 -12.29 -1.55
CA VAL A 23 -5.75 -11.35 -2.23
C VAL A 23 -6.47 -10.02 -2.36
N ASN A 24 -6.12 -9.09 -1.49
CA ASN A 24 -6.79 -7.81 -1.34
C ASN A 24 -6.10 -6.64 -2.03
N ASN A 25 -5.08 -6.89 -2.86
CA ASN A 25 -4.37 -5.85 -3.63
C ASN A 25 -4.49 -6.08 -5.13
N TYR A 26 -4.45 -4.98 -5.89
CA TYR A 26 -4.47 -5.00 -7.33
C TYR A 26 -3.46 -4.00 -7.90
N LEU A 27 -2.62 -4.47 -8.82
CA LEU A 27 -1.69 -3.63 -9.58
C LEU A 27 -2.46 -2.80 -10.61
N LEU A 28 -2.69 -1.52 -10.29
CA LEU A 28 -3.45 -0.61 -11.15
C LEU A 28 -2.60 -0.08 -12.30
N PHE A 29 -1.38 0.37 -12.00
CA PHE A 29 -0.44 0.87 -12.97
C PHE A 29 0.98 0.41 -12.65
N LYS A 30 1.74 0.08 -13.69
CA LYS A 30 3.18 -0.16 -13.61
C LYS A 30 3.88 0.64 -14.70
N GLY A 31 4.54 1.72 -14.29
CA GLY A 31 5.44 2.50 -15.12
C GLY A 31 6.86 1.94 -15.08
N GLN A 32 7.80 2.73 -15.62
CA GLN A 32 9.22 2.41 -15.58
C GLN A 32 9.80 2.52 -14.17
N ASP A 33 9.43 3.56 -13.43
CA ASP A 33 9.95 3.84 -12.08
C ASP A 33 8.87 3.75 -10.99
N THR A 34 7.59 3.69 -11.33
CA THR A 34 6.48 3.78 -10.37
C THR A 34 5.51 2.62 -10.51
N ILE A 35 5.06 2.11 -9.38
CA ILE A 35 4.02 1.10 -9.20
C ILE A 35 2.89 1.76 -8.42
N ILE A 36 1.66 1.63 -8.91
CA ILE A 36 0.47 2.09 -8.20
C ILE A 36 -0.41 0.88 -7.97
N MET A 37 -0.67 0.57 -6.70
CA MET A 37 -1.57 -0.49 -6.28
C MET A 37 -2.80 0.10 -5.61
N ILE A 38 -3.94 -0.54 -5.81
CA ILE A 38 -5.13 -0.35 -4.99
C ILE A 38 -5.19 -1.52 -4.01
N VAL A 39 -5.48 -1.25 -2.75
CA VAL A 39 -5.50 -2.27 -1.72
C VAL A 39 -6.76 -2.11 -0.88
N GLY A 40 -7.56 -3.16 -0.76
CA GLY A 40 -8.71 -3.21 0.13
C GLY A 40 -8.41 -3.93 1.45
N GLY A 41 -9.45 -4.25 2.20
CA GLY A 41 -9.37 -5.06 3.41
C GLY A 41 -10.64 -5.89 3.62
N PRO A 42 -10.66 -6.77 4.64
CA PRO A 42 -9.68 -6.84 5.72
C PRO A 42 -8.40 -7.58 5.31
N ASN A 43 -7.27 -7.20 5.89
CA ASN A 43 -6.05 -7.99 5.81
C ASN A 43 -5.14 -7.66 7.00
N GLU A 44 -4.77 -8.70 7.74
CA GLU A 44 -3.81 -8.64 8.83
C GLU A 44 -2.73 -9.70 8.58
N ARG A 45 -1.49 -9.31 8.81
CA ARG A 45 -0.31 -10.15 8.67
C ARG A 45 0.58 -9.96 9.88
N THR A 46 1.42 -10.93 10.19
CA THR A 46 2.32 -10.85 11.36
C THR A 46 3.71 -10.33 11.03
N ASP A 47 4.11 -10.34 9.75
CA ASP A 47 5.43 -9.92 9.30
C ASP A 47 5.54 -8.41 9.05
N TYR A 48 6.73 -7.86 9.32
CA TYR A 48 7.11 -6.48 9.04
C TYR A 48 7.87 -6.42 7.72
N HIS A 49 7.51 -5.49 6.86
CA HIS A 49 8.18 -5.21 5.59
C HIS A 49 9.19 -4.11 5.76
N ILE A 50 10.29 -4.19 5.02
CA ILE A 50 11.21 -3.06 4.86
C ILE A 50 11.10 -2.63 3.40
N ASN A 51 10.54 -1.44 3.18
CA ASN A 51 10.32 -0.88 1.84
C ASN A 51 10.80 0.58 1.78
N GLU A 52 10.94 1.11 0.57
CA GLU A 52 11.49 2.44 0.33
C GLU A 52 10.41 3.48 -0.05
N THR A 53 9.13 3.20 0.19
CA THR A 53 8.03 3.84 -0.56
C THR A 53 6.71 4.03 0.21
N GLU A 54 5.73 4.73 -0.40
CA GLU A 54 4.62 5.44 0.26
C GLU A 54 3.28 4.67 0.38
N VAL A 55 2.39 5.08 1.31
CA VAL A 55 1.09 4.43 1.58
C VAL A 55 -0.07 5.44 1.77
N LYS A 56 -1.28 5.14 1.26
CA LYS A 56 -2.52 5.92 1.43
C LYS A 56 -3.72 5.04 1.82
N GLY A 57 -4.58 5.53 2.71
CA GLY A 57 -5.92 4.97 3.01
C GLY A 57 -6.19 4.73 4.49
N ASN A 58 -7.45 4.41 4.83
CA ASN A 58 -7.90 4.12 6.20
C ASN A 58 -7.28 2.80 6.72
N LEU A 59 -6.19 2.88 7.45
CA LEU A 59 -5.43 1.73 7.95
C LEU A 59 -4.49 2.11 9.11
N THR A 60 -4.01 1.10 9.84
CA THR A 60 -2.96 1.27 10.84
C THR A 60 -1.64 0.72 10.31
N ILE A 61 -0.60 1.55 10.27
CA ILE A 61 0.76 1.13 9.93
C ILE A 61 1.53 0.97 11.24
N LYS A 62 1.83 -0.26 11.62
CA LYS A 62 2.73 -0.53 12.75
C LYS A 62 4.15 -0.36 12.25
N VAL A 63 4.96 0.48 12.88
CA VAL A 63 6.35 0.74 12.48
C VAL A 63 7.31 0.50 13.63
N VAL A 64 8.59 0.29 13.30
CA VAL A 64 9.70 0.40 14.25
C VAL A 64 10.50 1.64 13.88
N ASP A 65 10.48 2.65 14.74
CA ASP A 65 11.13 3.94 14.53
C ASP A 65 12.11 4.20 15.69
N ASP A 66 13.40 4.25 15.39
CA ASP A 66 14.49 4.32 16.38
C ASP A 66 14.40 3.24 17.49
N GLY A 67 14.01 2.03 17.11
CA GLY A 67 13.83 0.90 18.03
C GLY A 67 12.54 0.94 18.85
N VAL A 68 11.68 1.95 18.64
CA VAL A 68 10.40 2.10 19.31
C VAL A 68 9.28 1.64 18.37
N PHE A 69 8.42 0.75 18.86
CA PHE A 69 7.22 0.33 18.15
C PHE A 69 6.17 1.45 18.23
N LYS A 70 5.65 1.86 17.07
CA LYS A 70 4.61 2.89 16.97
C LYS A 70 3.50 2.41 16.05
N ASP A 71 2.26 2.77 16.39
CA ASP A 71 1.11 2.59 15.50
C ASP A 71 0.78 3.96 14.88
N ILE A 72 0.75 4.02 13.55
CA ILE A 72 0.40 5.21 12.78
C ILE A 72 -0.93 4.97 12.11
N ASP A 73 -1.97 5.62 12.60
CA ASP A 73 -3.29 5.59 11.98
C ASP A 73 -3.33 6.59 10.83
N VAL A 74 -3.60 6.09 9.63
CA VAL A 74 -3.88 6.90 8.45
C VAL A 74 -5.37 6.82 8.24
N GLU A 75 -6.09 7.91 8.50
CA GLU A 75 -7.56 7.94 8.37
C GLU A 75 -8.01 8.08 6.91
N GLU A 76 -9.32 7.99 6.65
CA GLU A 76 -9.88 8.26 5.33
C GLU A 76 -9.50 9.66 4.84
N GLY A 77 -9.01 9.75 3.60
CA GLY A 77 -8.49 10.99 3.03
C GLY A 77 -7.05 11.32 3.45
N GLY A 78 -6.50 10.63 4.45
CA GLY A 78 -5.11 10.77 4.90
C GLY A 78 -4.09 10.24 3.89
N MET A 79 -2.87 10.78 3.96
CA MET A 79 -1.71 10.33 3.19
C MET A 79 -0.51 10.24 4.11
N PHE A 80 0.32 9.21 3.92
CA PHE A 80 1.52 9.03 4.71
C PHE A 80 2.69 8.58 3.84
N LEU A 81 3.78 9.35 3.91
CA LEU A 81 5.05 8.97 3.31
C LEU A 81 5.85 8.20 4.36
N LEU A 82 5.94 6.88 4.18
CA LEU A 82 6.80 6.07 5.02
C LEU A 82 8.26 6.24 4.56
N PRO A 83 9.19 6.62 5.46
CA PRO A 83 10.60 6.71 5.12
C PRO A 83 11.19 5.38 4.67
N ALA A 84 12.23 5.47 3.85
CA ALA A 84 12.92 4.28 3.36
C ALA A 84 13.60 3.51 4.49
N ASN A 85 13.61 2.19 4.36
CA ASN A 85 14.19 1.26 5.34
C ASN A 85 13.51 1.25 6.72
N THR A 86 12.30 1.79 6.84
CA THR A 86 11.49 1.67 8.06
C THR A 86 10.76 0.33 8.06
N PRO A 87 11.02 -0.57 9.04
CA PRO A 87 10.21 -1.78 9.22
C PRO A 87 8.76 -1.40 9.51
N HIS A 88 7.82 -1.95 8.75
CA HIS A 88 6.40 -1.63 8.88
C HIS A 88 5.48 -2.82 8.61
N ASN A 89 4.35 -2.89 9.31
CA ASN A 89 3.31 -3.89 9.12
C ASN A 89 1.96 -3.15 8.90
N PRO A 90 1.42 -3.15 7.67
CA PRO A 90 0.16 -2.52 7.36
C PRO A 90 -1.03 -3.41 7.74
N VAL A 91 -1.89 -2.95 8.65
CA VAL A 91 -3.13 -3.60 9.06
C VAL A 91 -4.32 -2.88 8.41
N ARG A 92 -5.10 -3.61 7.60
CA ARG A 92 -6.23 -3.04 6.86
C ARG A 92 -7.55 -3.59 7.36
N TYR A 93 -8.51 -2.70 7.54
CA TYR A 93 -9.84 -3.04 8.04
C TYR A 93 -10.81 -3.38 6.91
N GLU A 94 -11.90 -4.07 7.25
CA GLU A 94 -12.96 -4.40 6.30
C GLU A 94 -13.57 -3.13 5.66
N ASN A 95 -14.00 -3.24 4.40
CA ASN A 95 -14.63 -2.13 3.66
C ASN A 95 -13.76 -0.87 3.49
N THR A 96 -12.45 -1.00 3.62
CA THR A 96 -11.49 0.09 3.36
C THR A 96 -10.92 -0.01 1.96
N ILE A 97 -10.57 1.14 1.36
CA ILE A 97 -9.83 1.22 0.10
C ILE A 97 -8.66 2.18 0.28
N GLY A 98 -7.46 1.73 -0.10
CA GLY A 98 -6.25 2.52 -0.11
C GLY A 98 -5.52 2.48 -1.44
N ILE A 99 -4.60 3.43 -1.61
CA ILE A 99 -3.66 3.46 -2.73
C ILE A 99 -2.26 3.29 -2.14
N VAL A 100 -1.43 2.44 -2.74
CA VAL A 100 -0.02 2.34 -2.40
C VAL A 100 0.77 2.76 -3.62
N VAL A 101 1.73 3.66 -3.42
CA VAL A 101 2.60 4.16 -4.50
C VAL A 101 4.02 3.75 -4.16
N GLU A 102 4.57 2.86 -5.00
CA GLU A 102 5.91 2.34 -4.83
C GLU A 102 6.81 2.71 -6.01
N ARG A 103 8.11 2.79 -5.74
CA ARG A 103 9.15 2.83 -6.76
C ARG A 103 9.47 1.41 -7.21
N VAL A 104 9.71 1.22 -8.50
CA VAL A 104 10.26 -0.04 -9.02
C VAL A 104 11.65 -0.25 -8.40
N ARG A 105 11.84 -1.39 -7.73
CA ARG A 105 13.13 -1.76 -7.12
C ARG A 105 14.21 -1.93 -8.19
N LEU A 106 15.36 -1.28 -7.99
CA LEU A 106 16.54 -1.48 -8.83
C LEU A 106 17.31 -2.73 -8.38
N PRO A 107 18.18 -3.31 -9.23
CA PRO A 107 18.91 -4.53 -8.90
C PRO A 107 19.76 -4.47 -7.61
N HIS A 108 20.15 -3.27 -7.19
CA HIS A 108 20.94 -3.06 -5.97
C HIS A 108 20.08 -2.80 -4.71
N HIS A 109 18.76 -2.69 -4.83
CA HIS A 109 17.87 -2.55 -3.67
C HIS A 109 17.64 -3.92 -3.04
N THR A 110 18.09 -4.11 -1.80
CA THR A 110 17.96 -5.38 -1.07
C THR A 110 16.76 -5.33 -0.11
N GLY A 111 15.54 -5.45 -0.63
CA GLY A 111 14.38 -5.57 0.24
C GLY A 111 14.40 -6.93 0.97
N LYS A 112 14.34 -6.91 2.29
CA LYS A 112 14.16 -8.12 3.11
C LYS A 112 12.71 -8.18 3.58
N ASN A 113 12.05 -9.32 3.32
CA ASN A 113 10.78 -9.68 3.94
C ASN A 113 11.05 -10.32 5.31
#